data_AF-A0A8J9W0F0-F1
#
_entry.id   AF-A0A8J9W0F0-F1
#
_cell.length_a   1.000
_cell.length_b   1.000
_cell.length_c   1.000
_cell.angle_alpha   90.00
_cell.angle_beta   90.00
_cell.angle_gamma   90.00
#
_symmetry.space_group_name_H-M   'P 1'
#
loop_
_entity.id
_entity.type
_entity.pdbx_description
1 polymer ?
#
loop_
_entity_poly.entity_id
_entity_poly.type
_entity_poly.pdbx_seq_one_letter_code
_entity_poly.pdbx_strand_id
1 'polypeptide(L)'
;MNNKIVVFICMVGVTSASIVAPVPVARLDPFPQYSYGYDVQDALTGDYKGHQEHRNGDLVTGSYSVVDPDGTRRTVDYSADSLNGFNAVVRREPLVVAAPARVIAPAPVVAPAPVVARAPVFAPAPAPFLAHRLPYYL
;
A
#
# COMPACT_ATOMS: atom_id res chain seq x y z
N MET A 1 -75.86 54.15 -10.86
CA MET A 1 -75.43 52.92 -10.17
C MET A 1 -73.91 52.95 -10.06
N ASN A 2 -73.35 53.34 -8.91
CA ASN A 2 -71.90 53.36 -8.69
C ASN A 2 -71.59 52.57 -7.41
N ASN A 3 -71.35 51.27 -7.55
CA ASN A 3 -70.93 50.36 -6.49
C ASN A 3 -69.39 50.31 -6.45
N LYS A 4 -68.78 51.02 -5.51
CA LYS A 4 -67.33 50.90 -5.28
C LYS A 4 -67.07 49.64 -4.46
N ILE A 5 -66.58 48.59 -5.11
CA ILE A 5 -66.11 47.36 -4.44
C ILE A 5 -64.75 47.67 -3.80
N VAL A 6 -64.65 47.54 -2.48
CA VAL A 6 -63.38 47.63 -1.76
C VAL A 6 -62.96 46.22 -1.37
N VAL A 7 -61.90 45.72 -1.99
CA VAL A 7 -61.30 44.43 -1.68
C VAL A 7 -60.20 44.65 -0.64
N PHE A 8 -60.39 44.15 0.58
CA PHE A 8 -59.35 44.10 1.59
C PHE A 8 -58.56 42.80 1.42
N ILE A 9 -57.43 42.86 0.73
CA ILE A 9 -56.46 41.76 0.67
C ILE A 9 -55.66 41.79 1.98
N CYS A 10 -55.87 40.78 2.82
CA CYS A 10 -55.06 40.54 4.02
C CYS A 10 -53.75 39.88 3.59
N MET A 11 -52.66 40.65 3.64
CA MET A 11 -51.31 40.13 3.41
C MET A 11 -50.78 39.51 4.71
N VAL A 12 -50.89 38.19 4.85
CA VAL A 12 -50.27 37.46 5.97
C VAL A 12 -48.79 37.29 5.65
N GLY A 13 -47.96 38.17 6.20
CA GLY A 13 -46.51 38.05 6.13
C GLY A 13 -46.04 36.91 7.04
N VAL A 14 -45.62 35.79 6.46
CA VAL A 14 -44.90 34.75 7.20
C VAL A 14 -43.45 35.23 7.37
N THR A 15 -43.10 35.74 8.54
CA THR A 15 -41.71 36.02 8.89
C THR A 15 -41.09 34.74 9.44
N SER A 16 -40.35 34.01 8.62
CA SER A 16 -39.48 32.94 9.11
C SER A 16 -38.24 33.56 9.76
N ALA A 17 -38.15 33.50 11.09
CA ALA A 17 -36.93 33.78 11.80
C ALA A 17 -36.05 32.51 11.76
N SER A 18 -35.03 32.51 10.90
CA SER A 18 -34.01 31.47 10.92
C SER A 18 -33.16 31.65 12.17
N ILE A 19 -33.21 30.68 13.08
CA ILE A 19 -32.29 30.59 14.21
C ILE A 19 -30.93 30.19 13.63
N VAL A 20 -30.02 31.14 13.51
CA VAL A 20 -28.61 30.84 13.22
C VAL A 20 -28.01 30.29 14.50
N ALA A 21 -27.70 28.99 14.52
CA ALA A 21 -26.95 28.40 15.63
C ALA A 21 -25.59 29.12 15.74
N PRO A 22 -25.14 29.50 16.95
CA PRO A 22 -23.82 30.09 17.11
C PRO A 22 -22.76 29.08 16.64
N VAL A 23 -22.01 29.44 15.61
CA VAL A 23 -20.84 28.68 15.17
C VAL A 23 -19.81 28.76 16.31
N PRO A 24 -19.31 27.63 16.84
CA PRO A 24 -18.26 27.67 17.84
C PRO A 24 -17.04 28.38 17.24
N VAL A 25 -16.74 29.57 17.75
CA VAL A 25 -15.49 30.25 17.45
C VAL A 25 -14.39 29.40 18.06
N ALA A 26 -13.52 28.84 17.23
CA ALA A 26 -12.37 28.08 17.71
C ALA A 26 -11.60 28.96 18.71
N ARG A 27 -11.39 28.44 19.93
CA ARG A 27 -10.52 29.12 20.90
C ARG A 27 -9.10 29.08 20.34
N LEU A 28 -8.63 30.22 19.85
CA LEU A 28 -7.25 30.40 19.45
C LEU A 28 -6.38 30.37 20.71
N ASP A 29 -5.49 29.39 20.79
CA ASP A 29 -4.44 29.38 21.81
C ASP A 29 -3.42 30.47 21.44
N PRO A 30 -3.20 31.50 22.28
CA PRO A 30 -2.21 32.54 22.00
C PRO A 30 -0.77 32.02 22.02
N PHE A 31 -0.52 30.81 22.56
CA PHE A 31 0.80 30.20 22.61
C PHE A 31 0.75 28.69 22.31
N PRO A 32 0.46 28.32 21.04
CA PRO A 32 0.21 26.93 20.69
C PRO A 32 1.47 26.06 20.86
N GLN A 33 1.28 24.89 21.45
CA GLN A 33 2.34 23.90 21.63
C GLN A 33 1.89 22.53 21.14
N TYR A 34 2.77 21.84 20.41
CA TYR A 34 2.56 20.45 20.06
C TYR A 34 3.88 19.75 19.78
N SER A 35 3.84 18.43 19.80
CA SER A 35 4.93 17.58 19.32
C SER A 35 4.35 16.34 18.70
N TYR A 36 4.83 15.96 17.53
CA TYR A 36 4.44 14.71 16.91
C TYR A 36 5.60 14.14 16.09
N GLY A 37 5.51 12.85 15.80
CA GLY A 37 6.42 12.21 14.88
C GLY A 37 5.91 10.85 14.47
N TYR A 38 6.46 10.34 13.37
CA TYR A 38 6.21 9.00 12.87
C TYR A 38 7.49 8.44 12.23
N ASP A 39 7.52 7.12 12.12
CA ASP A 39 8.60 6.39 11.47
C ASP A 39 8.02 5.20 10.71
N VAL A 40 8.54 4.94 9.52
CA VAL A 40 8.16 3.84 8.64
C VAL A 40 9.43 3.08 8.28
N GLN A 41 9.42 1.77 8.56
CA GLN A 41 10.48 0.83 8.23
C GLN A 41 9.86 -0.41 7.58
N ASP A 42 9.60 -0.34 6.28
CA ASP A 42 9.04 -1.45 5.52
C ASP A 42 10.08 -2.02 4.55
N ALA A 43 10.66 -3.16 4.93
CA ALA A 43 11.65 -3.86 4.12
C ALA A 43 11.05 -4.52 2.86
N LEU A 44 9.74 -4.79 2.84
CA LEU A 44 9.09 -5.42 1.69
C LEU A 44 8.91 -4.41 0.55
N THR A 45 8.42 -3.22 0.86
CA THR A 45 8.23 -2.15 -0.13
C THR A 45 9.49 -1.29 -0.32
N GLY A 46 10.45 -1.36 0.61
CA GLY A 46 11.64 -0.51 0.63
C GLY A 46 11.35 0.90 1.16
N ASP A 47 10.22 1.09 1.83
CA ASP A 47 9.80 2.37 2.36
C ASP A 47 10.46 2.66 3.71
N TYR A 48 11.39 3.60 3.69
CA TYR A 48 12.07 4.10 4.88
C TYR A 48 11.92 5.62 4.94
N LYS A 49 11.12 6.09 5.90
CA LYS A 49 10.91 7.51 6.14
C LYS A 49 10.59 7.79 7.60
N GLY A 50 10.96 8.96 8.05
CA GLY A 50 10.63 9.43 9.39
C GLY A 50 10.38 10.92 9.40
N HIS A 51 9.57 11.39 10.34
CA HIS A 51 9.28 12.80 10.52
C HIS A 51 9.07 13.08 12.00
N GLN A 52 9.57 14.20 12.46
CA GLN A 52 9.27 14.75 13.77
C GLN A 52 9.13 16.26 13.66
N GLU A 53 8.19 16.82 14.41
CA GLU A 53 7.98 18.25 14.51
C GLU A 53 7.57 18.64 15.93
N HIS A 54 8.08 19.77 16.37
CA HIS A 54 7.76 20.41 17.63
C HIS A 54 7.41 21.87 17.37
N ARG A 55 6.32 22.33 17.98
CA ARG A 55 5.94 23.74 18.00
C ARG A 55 5.92 24.27 19.42
N ASN A 56 6.48 25.47 19.58
CA ASN A 56 6.43 26.25 20.79
C ASN A 56 6.11 27.71 20.49
N GLY A 57 4.85 28.09 20.61
CA GLY A 57 4.36 29.41 20.23
C GLY A 57 4.51 29.65 18.73
N ASP A 58 5.36 30.60 18.37
CA ASP A 58 5.63 30.98 16.97
C ASP A 58 6.76 30.16 16.34
N LEU A 59 7.55 29.43 17.13
CA LEU A 59 8.65 28.63 16.62
C LEU A 59 8.19 27.20 16.32
N VAL A 60 8.35 26.78 15.08
CA VAL A 60 8.23 25.38 14.66
C VAL A 60 9.61 24.87 14.29
N THR A 61 9.98 23.70 14.77
CA THR A 61 11.23 23.02 14.40
C THR A 61 10.94 21.55 14.13
N GLY A 62 11.60 20.98 13.13
CA GLY A 62 11.44 19.56 12.86
C GLY A 62 12.50 19.02 11.92
N SER A 63 12.38 17.72 11.67
CA SER A 63 13.19 17.05 10.67
C SER A 63 12.39 15.96 9.99
N TYR A 64 12.50 15.81 8.67
CA TYR A 64 12.01 14.64 7.96
C TYR A 64 13.15 13.93 7.23
N SER A 65 13.04 12.62 7.06
CA SER A 65 13.93 11.84 6.21
C SER A 65 13.15 10.92 5.27
N VAL A 66 13.67 10.74 4.07
CA VAL A 66 13.13 9.83 3.04
C VAL A 66 14.29 9.19 2.28
N VAL A 67 14.14 7.92 1.93
CA VAL A 67 15.03 7.26 0.98
C VAL A 67 14.56 7.56 -0.43
N ASP A 68 15.38 8.30 -1.18
CA ASP A 68 15.14 8.64 -2.58
C ASP A 68 15.40 7.40 -3.47
N PRO A 69 14.83 7.34 -4.69
CA PRO A 69 14.99 6.20 -5.60
C PRO A 69 16.43 5.94 -6.06
N ASP A 70 17.31 6.92 -5.92
CA ASP A 70 18.74 6.81 -6.20
C ASP A 70 19.53 6.09 -5.08
N GLY A 71 18.86 5.65 -4.02
CA GLY A 71 19.48 4.97 -2.89
C GLY A 71 20.16 5.90 -1.89
N THR A 72 19.87 7.20 -1.95
CA THR A 72 20.31 8.16 -0.93
C THR A 72 19.21 8.45 0.09
N ARG A 73 19.59 8.71 1.33
CA ARG A 73 18.70 9.25 2.36
C ARG A 73 18.80 10.77 2.29
N ARG A 74 17.68 11.41 1.99
CA ARG A 74 17.53 12.85 2.16
C ARG A 74 16.99 13.12 3.55
N THR A 75 17.70 13.92 4.33
CA THR A 75 17.26 14.45 5.61
C THR A 75 17.12 15.96 5.50
N VAL A 76 15.99 16.51 5.93
CA VAL A 76 15.74 17.95 5.94
C VAL A 76 15.43 18.37 7.36
N ASP A 77 16.31 19.18 7.92
CA ASP A 77 16.11 19.85 9.21
C ASP A 77 15.56 21.24 8.93
N TYR A 78 14.49 21.63 9.61
CA TYR A 78 13.81 22.88 9.32
C TYR A 78 13.40 23.63 10.58
N SER A 79 13.30 24.96 10.44
CA SER A 79 12.69 25.87 11.41
C SER A 79 11.76 26.85 10.71
N ALA A 80 10.72 27.29 11.40
CA ALA A 80 9.85 28.36 10.93
C ALA A 80 9.45 29.26 12.11
N ASP A 81 9.55 30.57 11.88
CA ASP A 81 9.10 31.60 12.83
C ASP A 81 8.62 32.86 12.09
N SER A 82 7.97 33.77 12.81
CA SER A 82 7.38 35.00 12.26
C SER A 82 8.42 36.03 11.77
N LEU A 83 9.67 35.95 12.22
CA LEU A 83 10.74 36.89 11.87
C LEU A 83 11.53 36.43 10.64
N ASN A 84 11.99 35.18 10.64
CA ASN A 84 12.90 34.60 9.65
C ASN A 84 12.17 33.78 8.58
N GLY A 85 10.87 33.51 8.78
CA GLY A 85 10.10 32.62 7.91
C GLY A 85 10.60 31.18 7.99
N PHE A 86 10.32 30.39 6.95
CA PHE A 86 10.75 29.00 6.86
C PHE A 86 12.20 28.90 6.37
N ASN A 87 13.04 28.17 7.11
CA ASN A 87 14.42 27.87 6.78
C ASN A 87 14.66 26.37 6.89
N ALA A 88 15.45 25.80 5.96
CA ALA A 88 15.73 24.37 5.95
C ALA A 88 17.16 24.07 5.48
N VAL A 89 17.77 23.06 6.10
CA VAL A 89 19.06 22.50 5.70
C VAL A 89 18.83 21.08 5.20
N VAL A 90 19.23 20.83 3.95
CA VAL A 90 19.06 19.53 3.30
C VAL A 90 20.39 18.78 3.27
N ARG A 91 20.38 17.55 3.78
CA ARG A 91 21.51 16.62 3.78
C ARG A 91 21.14 15.41 2.95
N ARG A 92 22.06 14.95 2.10
CA ARG A 92 21.90 13.71 1.31
C ARG A 92 23.08 12.80 1.57
N GLU A 93 22.80 11.57 1.96
CA GLU A 93 23.82 10.57 2.27
C GLU A 93 23.47 9.23 1.60
N PRO A 94 24.44 8.51 1.01
CA PRO A 94 24.18 7.19 0.46
C PRO A 94 23.76 6.24 1.58
N LEU A 95 22.75 5.40 1.33
CA LEU A 95 22.47 4.30 2.25
C LEU A 95 23.65 3.32 2.16
N VAL A 96 24.35 3.11 3.26
CA VAL A 96 25.27 1.98 3.38
C VAL A 96 24.41 0.72 3.46
N VAL A 97 23.93 0.27 2.31
CA VAL A 97 23.29 -1.02 2.18
C VAL A 97 24.42 -2.03 2.30
N ALA A 98 24.60 -2.59 3.51
CA ALA A 98 25.12 -3.94 3.58
C ALA A 98 24.11 -4.79 2.81
N ALA A 99 24.39 -5.05 1.54
CA ALA A 99 23.53 -5.85 0.69
C ALA A 99 23.24 -7.14 1.46
N PRO A 100 21.97 -7.45 1.81
CA PRO A 100 21.69 -8.80 2.27
C PRO A 100 22.09 -9.68 1.09
N ALA A 101 23.14 -10.48 1.29
CA ALA A 101 23.55 -11.46 0.31
C ALA A 101 22.29 -12.20 -0.10
N ARG A 102 21.85 -12.03 -1.35
CA ARG A 102 20.81 -12.88 -1.92
C ARG A 102 21.41 -14.27 -1.81
N VAL A 103 20.94 -15.07 -0.84
CA VAL A 103 21.17 -16.51 -0.86
C VAL A 103 20.40 -16.98 -2.08
N ILE A 104 21.08 -17.00 -3.22
CA ILE A 104 20.61 -17.72 -4.39
C ILE A 104 20.65 -19.17 -3.93
N ALA A 105 19.50 -19.69 -3.48
CA ALA A 105 19.36 -21.12 -3.28
C ALA A 105 19.81 -21.77 -4.59
N PRO A 106 20.77 -22.72 -4.57
CA PRO A 106 21.16 -23.42 -5.77
C PRO A 106 19.88 -23.97 -6.43
N ALA A 107 19.73 -23.76 -7.74
CA ALA A 107 18.62 -24.35 -8.48
C ALA A 107 18.55 -25.84 -8.13
N PRO A 108 17.36 -26.40 -7.80
CA PRO A 108 17.26 -27.81 -7.50
C PRO A 108 17.76 -28.60 -8.71
N VAL A 109 18.82 -29.37 -8.52
CA VAL A 109 19.32 -30.28 -9.55
C VAL A 109 18.24 -31.34 -9.74
N VAL A 110 17.47 -31.21 -10.82
CA VAL A 110 16.49 -32.22 -11.21
C VAL A 110 17.28 -33.48 -11.57
N ALA A 111 17.20 -34.51 -10.72
CA ALA A 111 17.73 -35.81 -11.06
C ALA A 111 17.05 -36.28 -12.36
N PRO A 112 17.80 -36.83 -13.34
CA PRO A 112 17.19 -37.38 -14.54
C PRO A 112 16.19 -38.47 -14.13
N ALA A 113 15.00 -38.43 -14.74
CA ALA A 113 13.95 -39.40 -14.48
C ALA A 113 14.48 -40.83 -14.69
N PRO A 114 14.15 -41.81 -13.83
CA PRO A 114 14.59 -43.18 -14.03
C PRO A 114 14.01 -43.67 -15.35
N VAL A 115 14.89 -44.06 -16.27
CA VAL A 115 14.48 -44.75 -17.50
C VAL A 115 13.98 -46.12 -17.07
N VAL A 116 12.66 -46.29 -17.01
CA VAL A 116 12.04 -47.58 -16.76
C VAL A 116 12.35 -48.47 -17.96
N ALA A 117 13.08 -49.56 -17.72
CA ALA A 117 13.34 -50.56 -18.75
C ALA A 117 12.00 -51.08 -19.31
N ARG A 118 11.84 -51.02 -20.64
CA ARG A 118 10.65 -51.54 -21.31
C ARG A 118 10.54 -53.03 -21.02
N ALA A 119 9.43 -53.46 -20.44
CA ALA A 119 9.18 -54.88 -20.16
C ALA A 119 9.34 -55.70 -21.44
N PRO A 120 9.99 -56.88 -21.38
CA PRO A 120 10.11 -57.74 -22.55
C PRO A 120 8.71 -58.19 -22.98
N VAL A 121 8.35 -57.89 -24.23
CA VAL A 121 7.14 -58.43 -24.84
C VAL A 121 7.39 -59.91 -25.10
N PHE A 122 6.72 -60.78 -24.36
CA PHE A 122 6.77 -62.21 -24.60
C PHE A 122 5.94 -62.53 -25.85
N ALA A 123 6.55 -63.18 -26.84
CA ALA A 123 5.81 -63.68 -27.99
C ALA A 123 4.83 -64.79 -27.53
N PRO A 124 3.60 -64.84 -28.08
CA PRO A 124 2.68 -65.93 -27.78
C PRO A 124 3.27 -67.26 -28.25
N ALA A 125 3.20 -68.28 -27.39
CA ALA A 125 3.68 -69.63 -27.72
C ALA A 125 2.83 -70.23 -28.86
N PRO A 126 3.44 -70.95 -29.82
CA PRO A 126 2.69 -71.59 -30.90
C PRO A 126 1.77 -72.70 -30.34
N ALA A 127 0.51 -72.69 -30.77
CA ALA A 127 -0.47 -73.70 -30.37
C ALA A 127 -0.07 -75.09 -30.90
N PRO A 128 -0.24 -76.17 -30.12
CA PRO A 128 0.05 -77.52 -30.58
C PRO A 128 -0.94 -77.93 -31.67
N PHE A 129 -0.42 -78.34 -32.84
CA PHE A 129 -1.21 -78.99 -33.88
C PHE A 129 -1.63 -80.38 -33.41
N LEU A 130 -2.93 -80.61 -33.23
CA LEU A 130 -3.48 -81.92 -32.93
C LEU A 130 -3.45 -82.77 -34.22
N ALA A 131 -2.48 -83.67 -34.34
CA ALA A 131 -2.44 -84.62 -35.44
C ALA A 131 -3.62 -85.58 -35.32
N HIS A 132 -4.55 -85.50 -36.26
CA HIS A 132 -5.65 -86.47 -36.39
C HIS A 132 -5.06 -87.81 -36.81
N ARG A 133 -5.01 -88.77 -35.88
CA ARG A 133 -4.57 -90.13 -36.17
C ARG A 133 -5.69 -90.85 -36.91
N LEU A 134 -5.53 -91.03 -38.23
CA LEU A 134 -6.42 -91.88 -39.01
C LEU A 134 -6.23 -93.35 -38.60
N PRO A 135 -7.32 -94.12 -38.38
CA PRO A 135 -7.23 -95.52 -38.01
C PRO A 135 -7.08 -96.39 -39.27
N TYR A 136 -6.11 -97.31 -39.28
CA TYR A 136 -6.16 -98.45 -40.20
C TYR A 136 -5.77 -99.76 -39.52
N TYR A 137 -6.58 -100.76 -39.86
CA TYR A 137 -6.64 -102.17 -39.44
C TYR A 137 -5.49 -103.02 -40.02
N LEU A 138 -4.96 -103.94 -39.21
CA LEU A 138 -4.89 -105.41 -39.44
C LEU A 138 -4.20 -106.08 -38.24
#